data_AF-K1EL14-F1
#
_entry.id   AF-K1EL14-F1
#
_cell.length_a   1.000
_cell.length_b   1.000
_cell.length_c   1.000
_cell.angle_alpha   90.00
_cell.angle_beta   90.00
_cell.angle_gamma   90.00
#
_symmetry.space_group_name_H-M   'P 1'
#
loop_
_entity.id
_entity.type
_entity.pdbx_description
1 polymer ?
#
loop_
_entity_poly.entity_id
_entity_poly.type
_entity_poly.pdbx_seq_one_letter_code
_entity_poly.pdbx_strand_id
1 'polypeptide(L)'
;MDAFVVQRFREALASVPLEGTTAEIAAGRDAAVARMFATNPEVIDYLRRVVVTPGPGDIGLARLLIEETIAQTQTLRNHGVTRSGVPVTEQAVAVLLRQLGTWLLQPTLDRIWQLSGAEGDSPEVRVTLR
;
A
#
# COMPACT_ATOMS: atom_id res chain seq x y z
N MET A 1 -13.40 0.81 12.98
CA MET A 1 -12.76 0.06 11.88
C MET A 1 -11.48 0.75 11.42
N ASP A 2 -11.50 2.07 11.19
CA ASP A 2 -10.31 2.84 10.78
C ASP A 2 -9.04 2.54 11.58
N ALA A 3 -9.10 2.67 12.92
CA ALA A 3 -7.94 2.42 13.78
C ALA A 3 -7.39 0.99 13.67
N PHE A 4 -8.27 0.00 13.43
CA PHE A 4 -7.87 -1.39 13.25
C PHE A 4 -7.13 -1.59 11.92
N VAL A 5 -7.64 -1.02 10.82
CA VAL A 5 -6.98 -1.05 9.50
C VAL A 5 -5.59 -0.41 9.58
N VAL A 6 -5.50 0.76 10.21
CA VAL A 6 -4.23 1.50 10.37
C VAL A 6 -3.24 0.71 11.23
N GLN A 7 -3.71 0.06 12.31
CA GLN A 7 -2.86 -0.77 13.14
C GLN A 7 -2.31 -1.98 12.37
N ARG A 8 -3.14 -2.68 11.59
CA ARG A 8 -2.69 -3.81 10.76
C ARG A 8 -1.68 -3.38 9.71
N PHE A 9 -1.91 -2.22 9.11
CA PHE A 9 -0.99 -1.62 8.15
C PHE A 9 0.38 -1.32 8.77
N ARG A 10 0.38 -0.69 9.95
CA ARG A 10 1.60 -0.40 10.72
C ARG A 10 2.35 -1.67 11.08
N GLU A 11 1.65 -2.69 11.58
CA GLU A 11 2.23 -3.99 11.92
C GLU A 11 2.89 -4.66 10.70
N ALA A 12 2.21 -4.62 9.54
CA ALA A 12 2.74 -5.18 8.31
C ALA A 12 4.03 -4.46 7.86
N LEU A 13 4.05 -3.12 7.87
CA LEU A 13 5.24 -2.36 7.48
C LEU A 13 6.40 -2.53 8.48
N ALA A 14 6.12 -2.62 9.77
CA ALA A 14 7.11 -2.84 10.81
C ALA A 14 7.71 -4.26 10.79
N SER A 15 7.03 -5.23 10.18
CA SER A 15 7.54 -6.60 10.05
C SER A 15 8.69 -6.74 9.05
N VAL A 16 8.92 -5.73 8.22
CA VAL A 16 9.95 -5.75 7.17
C VAL A 16 11.24 -5.15 7.69
N PRO A 17 12.34 -5.92 7.70
CA PRO A 17 13.66 -5.40 8.09
C PRO A 17 14.10 -4.23 7.20
N LEU A 18 14.88 -3.30 7.74
CA LEU A 18 15.36 -2.11 7.02
C LEU A 18 16.78 -2.31 6.44
N GLU A 19 17.21 -3.56 6.34
CA GLU A 19 18.48 -3.99 5.77
C GLU A 19 18.33 -4.29 4.27
N GLY A 20 19.33 -3.90 3.49
CA GLY A 20 19.36 -4.09 2.04
C GLY A 20 19.22 -2.78 1.26
N THR A 21 18.98 -2.90 -0.04
CA THR A 21 18.79 -1.76 -0.94
C THR A 21 17.40 -1.13 -0.74
N THR A 22 17.24 0.14 -1.13
CA THR A 22 15.94 0.82 -1.11
C THR A 22 14.87 0.04 -1.89
N ALA A 23 15.26 -0.60 -2.99
CA ALA A 23 14.36 -1.39 -3.82
C ALA A 23 13.88 -2.68 -3.11
N GLU A 24 14.79 -3.38 -2.43
CA GLU A 24 14.47 -4.59 -1.66
C GLU A 24 13.55 -4.27 -0.48
N ILE A 25 13.81 -3.17 0.24
CA ILE A 25 12.98 -2.73 1.37
C ILE A 25 11.58 -2.33 0.88
N ALA A 26 11.48 -1.64 -0.26
CA ALA A 26 10.19 -1.28 -0.86
C ALA A 26 9.41 -2.53 -1.27
N ALA A 27 10.03 -3.47 -2.00
CA ALA A 27 9.40 -4.72 -2.41
C ALA A 27 8.95 -5.57 -1.21
N GLY A 28 9.77 -5.65 -0.17
CA GLY A 28 9.44 -6.34 1.07
C GLY A 28 8.20 -5.76 1.76
N ARG A 29 8.12 -4.42 1.84
CA ARG A 29 6.96 -3.69 2.40
C ARG A 29 5.69 -3.89 1.59
N ASP A 30 5.78 -3.82 0.26
CA ASP A 30 4.65 -4.05 -0.62
C ASP A 30 4.11 -5.48 -0.47
N ALA A 31 5.00 -6.46 -0.39
CA ALA A 31 4.65 -7.87 -0.16
C ALA A 31 4.05 -8.11 1.24
N ALA A 32 4.59 -7.46 2.29
CA ALA A 32 4.07 -7.60 3.65
C ALA A 32 2.65 -7.06 3.78
N VAL A 33 2.36 -5.93 3.16
CA VAL A 33 1.02 -5.37 3.17
C VAL A 33 0.07 -6.18 2.28
N ALA A 34 0.52 -6.68 1.13
CA ALA A 34 -0.28 -7.60 0.31
C ALA A 34 -0.70 -8.86 1.11
N ARG A 35 0.22 -9.45 1.89
CA ARG A 35 -0.09 -10.56 2.80
C ARG A 35 -1.07 -10.17 3.89
N MET A 36 -0.92 -8.99 4.49
CA MET A 36 -1.85 -8.48 5.49
C MET A 36 -3.27 -8.40 4.92
N PHE A 37 -3.44 -7.85 3.71
CA PHE A 37 -4.74 -7.79 3.06
C PHE A 37 -5.32 -9.16 2.72
N ALA A 38 -4.52 -10.07 2.17
CA ALA A 38 -4.96 -11.43 1.87
C ALA A 38 -5.46 -12.20 3.11
N THR A 39 -4.91 -11.86 4.29
CA THR A 39 -5.27 -12.49 5.57
C THR A 39 -6.43 -11.79 6.27
N ASN A 40 -6.80 -10.57 5.85
CA ASN A 40 -7.87 -9.76 6.46
C ASN A 40 -8.83 -9.23 5.35
N PRO A 41 -9.64 -10.10 4.71
CA PRO A 41 -10.50 -9.71 3.59
C PRO A 41 -11.50 -8.59 3.94
N GLU A 42 -11.97 -8.53 5.18
CA GLU A 42 -12.86 -7.47 5.67
C GLU A 42 -12.21 -6.08 5.68
N VAL A 43 -10.87 -6.02 5.81
CA VAL A 43 -10.09 -4.78 5.74
C VAL A 43 -10.07 -4.26 4.31
N ILE A 44 -9.94 -5.14 3.31
CA ILE A 44 -9.98 -4.76 1.88
C ILE A 44 -11.35 -4.20 1.52
N ASP A 45 -12.42 -4.90 1.90
CA ASP A 45 -13.79 -4.48 1.56
C ASP A 45 -14.14 -3.15 2.20
N TYR A 46 -13.72 -2.95 3.45
CA TYR A 46 -13.84 -1.66 4.11
C TYR A 46 -13.05 -0.56 3.39
N LEU A 47 -11.79 -0.81 3.06
CA LEU A 47 -10.92 0.16 2.38
C LEU A 47 -11.47 0.54 1.01
N ARG A 48 -11.92 -0.42 0.20
CA ARG A 48 -12.57 -0.17 -1.09
C ARG A 48 -13.75 0.79 -0.93
N ARG A 49 -14.64 0.50 0.03
CA ARG A 49 -15.83 1.31 0.27
C ARG A 49 -15.47 2.75 0.65
N VAL A 50 -14.56 2.94 1.60
CA VAL A 50 -14.31 4.28 2.17
C VAL A 50 -13.27 5.10 1.42
N VAL A 51 -12.37 4.47 0.64
CA VAL A 51 -11.31 5.17 -0.11
C VAL A 51 -11.68 5.35 -1.59
N VAL A 52 -12.30 4.34 -2.22
CA VAL A 52 -12.59 4.37 -3.68
C VAL A 52 -13.96 4.97 -3.96
N THR A 53 -14.92 4.81 -3.06
CA THR A 53 -16.27 5.37 -3.20
C THR A 53 -16.65 6.15 -1.93
N PRO A 54 -15.86 7.18 -1.54
CA PRO A 54 -16.10 7.90 -0.30
C PRO A 54 -17.48 8.57 -0.31
N GLY A 55 -18.25 8.36 0.76
CA GLY A 55 -19.43 9.18 1.02
C GLY A 55 -19.03 10.62 1.36
N PRO A 56 -19.98 11.58 1.32
CA PRO A 56 -19.73 12.94 1.81
C PRO A 56 -19.26 12.89 3.27
N GLY A 57 -17.99 13.26 3.52
CA GLY A 57 -17.40 13.30 4.87
C GLY A 57 -16.55 12.08 5.25
N ASP A 58 -16.44 11.04 4.41
CA ASP A 58 -15.61 9.86 4.67
C ASP A 58 -14.11 10.12 4.40
N ILE A 59 -13.49 10.99 5.20
CA ILE A 59 -12.05 11.31 5.12
C ILE A 59 -11.21 10.60 6.19
N GLY A 60 -11.83 9.92 7.15
CA GLY A 60 -11.18 9.38 8.34
C GLY A 60 -10.06 8.38 8.03
N LEU A 61 -10.38 7.30 7.31
CA LEU A 61 -9.38 6.28 6.98
C LEU A 61 -8.28 6.83 6.07
N ALA A 62 -8.64 7.56 5.01
CA ALA A 62 -7.66 8.10 4.07
C ALA A 62 -6.66 9.04 4.77
N ARG A 63 -7.16 9.89 5.69
CA ARG A 63 -6.33 10.75 6.54
C ARG A 63 -5.37 9.94 7.43
N LEU A 64 -5.87 8.92 8.11
CA LEU A 64 -5.03 8.12 9.00
C LEU A 64 -3.96 7.33 8.23
N LEU A 65 -4.29 6.82 7.05
CA LEU A 65 -3.34 6.13 6.16
C LEU A 65 -2.25 7.08 5.67
N ILE A 66 -2.58 8.33 5.28
CA ILE A 66 -1.56 9.29 4.86
C ILE A 66 -0.69 9.75 6.03
N GLU A 67 -1.26 10.00 7.21
CA GLU A 67 -0.51 10.37 8.42
C GLU A 67 0.49 9.27 8.81
N GLU A 68 0.07 7.99 8.78
CA GLU A 68 0.97 6.85 9.02
C GLU A 68 2.05 6.75 7.93
N THR A 69 1.69 6.92 6.65
CA THR A 69 2.66 6.84 5.55
C THR A 69 3.70 7.95 5.62
N ILE A 70 3.32 9.16 6.06
CA ILE A 70 4.25 10.25 6.32
C ILE A 70 5.24 9.84 7.43
N ALA A 71 4.75 9.32 8.55
CA ALA A 71 5.61 8.88 9.66
C ALA A 71 6.60 7.78 9.21
N GLN A 72 6.12 6.80 8.44
CA GLN A 72 6.95 5.73 7.89
C GLN A 72 8.01 6.25 6.91
N THR A 73 7.65 7.21 6.06
CA THR A 73 8.59 7.84 5.10
C THR A 73 9.67 8.63 5.83
N GLN A 74 9.32 9.32 6.92
CA GLN A 74 10.29 10.02 7.77
C GLN A 74 11.25 9.04 8.42
N THR A 75 10.76 7.93 8.99
CA THR A 75 11.60 6.87 9.57
C THR A 75 12.61 6.34 8.54
N LEU A 76 12.16 5.98 7.34
CA LEU A 76 13.04 5.50 6.27
C LEU A 76 14.13 6.52 5.90
N ARG A 77 13.78 7.81 5.83
CA ARG A 77 14.73 8.88 5.52
C ARG A 77 15.75 9.08 6.64
N ASN A 78 15.31 9.04 7.90
CA ASN A 78 16.17 9.18 9.06
C ASN A 78 17.18 8.01 9.17
N HIS A 79 16.79 6.81 8.74
CA HIS A 79 17.68 5.65 8.64
C HIS A 79 18.54 5.62 7.36
N GLY A 80 18.47 6.65 6.51
CA GLY A 80 19.26 6.74 5.28
C GLY A 80 18.82 5.78 4.17
N VAL A 81 17.72 5.04 4.35
CA VAL A 81 17.18 4.08 3.37
C VAL A 81 16.69 4.76 2.10
N THR A 82 16.33 6.04 2.19
CA THR A 82 15.89 6.84 1.05
C THR A 82 16.49 8.23 1.12
N ARG A 83 17.13 8.68 0.05
CA ARG A 83 17.41 10.10 -0.20
C ARG A 83 16.50 10.57 -1.33
N SER A 84 15.66 11.56 -1.06
CA SER A 84 14.80 12.19 -2.05
C SER A 84 14.88 13.70 -1.90
N GLY A 85 15.02 14.41 -3.01
CA GLY A 85 14.89 15.87 -3.06
C GLY A 85 13.42 16.34 -2.98
N VAL A 86 12.47 15.40 -3.02
CA VAL A 86 11.02 15.66 -2.96
C VAL A 86 10.56 15.78 -1.50
N PRO A 87 9.61 16.69 -1.18
CA PRO A 87 9.00 16.78 0.14
C PRO A 87 8.48 15.43 0.66
N VAL A 88 8.58 15.20 1.98
CA VAL A 88 8.14 13.95 2.63
C VAL A 88 6.67 13.65 2.31
N THR A 89 5.83 14.68 2.35
CA THR A 89 4.38 14.58 2.13
C THR A 89 4.06 14.09 0.72
N GLU A 90 4.69 14.69 -0.30
CA GLU A 90 4.54 14.26 -1.70
C GLU A 90 5.04 12.84 -1.91
N GLN A 91 6.19 12.50 -1.32
CA GLN A 91 6.73 11.14 -1.35
C GLN A 91 5.78 10.15 -0.68
N ALA A 92 5.19 10.50 0.46
CA ALA A 92 4.26 9.67 1.19
C ALA A 92 2.96 9.44 0.41
N VAL A 93 2.40 10.49 -0.21
CA VAL A 93 1.24 10.34 -1.12
C VAL A 93 1.58 9.41 -2.28
N ALA A 94 2.75 9.58 -2.88
CA ALA A 94 3.19 8.75 -4.00
C ALA A 94 3.42 7.28 -3.60
N VAL A 95 3.93 7.02 -2.40
CA VAL A 95 4.05 5.67 -1.84
C VAL A 95 2.65 5.07 -1.62
N LEU A 96 1.78 5.81 -0.91
CA LEU A 96 0.44 5.35 -0.58
C LEU A 96 -0.38 5.03 -1.83
N LEU A 97 -0.39 5.90 -2.85
CA LEU A 97 -1.13 5.66 -4.08
C LEU A 97 -0.60 4.47 -4.88
N ARG A 98 0.72 4.27 -4.95
CA ARG A 98 1.29 3.12 -5.65
C ARG A 98 0.89 1.80 -5.00
N GLN A 99 0.97 1.79 -3.67
CA GLN A 99 0.58 0.68 -2.84
C GLN A 99 -0.91 0.36 -2.95
N LEU A 100 -1.78 1.35 -2.71
CA LEU A 100 -3.24 1.20 -2.83
C LEU A 100 -3.64 0.75 -4.23
N GLY A 101 -3.11 1.39 -5.28
CA GLY A 101 -3.48 1.03 -6.64
C GLY A 101 -3.05 -0.39 -7.00
N THR A 102 -1.87 -0.83 -6.58
CA THR A 102 -1.43 -2.22 -6.79
C THR A 102 -2.36 -3.20 -6.07
N TRP A 103 -2.69 -2.97 -4.80
CA TRP A 103 -3.56 -3.89 -4.04
C TRP A 103 -5.01 -3.90 -4.53
N LEU A 104 -5.54 -2.76 -4.98
CA LEU A 104 -6.91 -2.67 -5.47
C LEU A 104 -7.05 -3.33 -6.85
N LEU A 105 -6.03 -3.19 -7.69
CA LEU A 105 -6.08 -3.63 -9.08
C LEU A 105 -5.58 -5.07 -9.27
N GLN A 106 -4.59 -5.55 -8.50
CA GLN A 106 -4.06 -6.92 -8.66
C GLN A 106 -5.16 -8.00 -8.59
N PRO A 107 -6.06 -8.02 -7.59
CA PRO A 107 -7.11 -9.03 -7.54
C PRO A 107 -8.10 -8.94 -8.72
N THR A 108 -8.28 -7.73 -9.28
CA THR A 108 -9.11 -7.52 -10.46
C THR A 108 -8.43 -8.08 -11.70
N LEU A 109 -7.12 -7.82 -11.85
CA LEU A 109 -6.29 -8.39 -12.90
C LEU A 109 -6.30 -9.92 -12.82
N ASP A 110 -6.04 -10.49 -11.65
CA ASP A 110 -6.02 -11.95 -11.44
C ASP A 110 -7.34 -12.59 -11.85
N ARG A 111 -8.48 -11.95 -11.52
CA ARG A 111 -9.81 -12.42 -11.92
C ARG A 111 -9.99 -12.37 -13.44
N ILE A 112 -9.63 -11.27 -14.09
CA ILE A 112 -9.75 -11.12 -15.55
C ILE A 112 -8.82 -12.12 -16.26
N TRP A 113 -7.62 -12.34 -15.72
CA TRP A 113 -6.65 -13.30 -16.22
C TRP A 113 -7.17 -14.74 -16.14
N GLN A 114 -7.77 -15.13 -15.02
CA GLN A 114 -8.42 -16.44 -14.89
C GLN A 114 -9.59 -16.60 -15.88
N LEU A 115 -10.39 -15.55 -16.07
CA LEU A 115 -11.54 -15.58 -16.98
C LEU A 115 -11.14 -15.58 -18.46
N SER A 116 -9.95 -15.09 -18.81
CA SER A 116 -9.48 -15.07 -20.21
C SER A 116 -9.03 -16.45 -20.70
N GLY A 117 -8.82 -17.42 -19.79
CA GLY A 117 -8.25 -18.73 -20.11
C GLY A 117 -6.75 -18.69 -20.37
N ALA A 118 -6.05 -17.64 -19.93
CA ALA A 118 -4.60 -17.55 -20.06
C ALA A 118 -3.90 -18.68 -19.26
N GLU A 119 -2.95 -19.36 -19.90
CA GLU A 119 -2.25 -20.51 -19.33
C GLU A 119 -1.03 -20.13 -18.47
N GLY A 120 -0.56 -18.88 -18.57
CA GLY A 120 0.60 -18.37 -17.83
C GLY A 120 0.25 -17.75 -16.48
N ASP A 121 1.28 -17.33 -15.74
CA ASP A 121 1.10 -16.60 -14.48
C ASP A 121 0.53 -15.19 -14.73
N SER A 122 -0.35 -14.75 -13.82
CA SER A 122 -0.89 -13.39 -13.84
C SER A 122 0.24 -12.37 -13.66
N PRO A 123 0.29 -11.31 -14.48
CA PRO A 123 1.33 -10.28 -14.33
C PRO A 123 1.14 -9.45 -13.04
N GLU A 124 2.19 -8.76 -12.63
CA GLU A 124 2.17 -7.85 -11.48
C GLU A 124 1.67 -6.46 -11.90
N VAL A 125 0.72 -5.90 -11.16
CA VAL A 125 0.31 -4.50 -11.31
C VAL A 125 1.39 -3.60 -10.73
N ARG A 126 1.85 -2.63 -11.52
CA ARG A 126 2.74 -1.57 -11.05
C ARG A 126 2.18 -0.19 -11.38
N VAL A 127 1.84 0.56 -10.34
CA VAL A 127 1.42 1.96 -10.49
C VAL A 127 2.64 2.86 -10.51
N THR A 128 2.71 3.75 -11.51
CA THR A 128 3.75 4.77 -11.62
C THR A 128 3.09 6.14 -11.73
N LEU A 129 3.50 7.08 -10.89
CA LEU A 129 3.08 8.47 -10.98
C LEU A 129 4.09 9.22 -11.85
N ARG A 130 3.60 10.04 -12.78
CA ARG A 130 4.41 10.85 -13.70
C ARG A 130 4.04 12.31 -13.55
#